data_AF-A0A7Y4U977-F1
#
_entry.id   AF-A0A7Y4U977-F1
#
_cell.length_a   1.000
_cell.length_b   1.000
_cell.length_c   1.000
_cell.angle_alpha   90.00
_cell.angle_beta   90.00
_cell.angle_gamma   90.00
#
_symmetry.space_group_name_H-M   'P 1'
#
loop_
_entity.id
_entity.type
_entity.pdbx_description
1 polymer ?
#
loop_
_entity_poly.entity_id
_entity_poly.type
_entity_poly.pdbx_seq_one_letter_code
_entity_poly.pdbx_strand_id
1 'polypeptide(L)'
;MIELTIEQRQAVAQQAESPLRALDPDTFTTYILVREELYNRIRNLVDKTENLEFLNGMHPEVMEVFGREGWDDPAMDIYNELDPRRKA
;
A
#
# COMPACT_ATOMS: atom_id res chain seq x y z
N MET A 1 13.46 17.38 14.49
CA MET A 1 13.04 18.02 13.23
C MET A 1 14.23 18.77 12.68
N ILE A 2 14.68 18.45 11.47
CA ILE A 2 15.72 19.21 10.77
C ILE A 2 15.01 20.29 9.97
N GLU A 3 15.49 21.53 10.03
CA GLU A 3 14.91 22.64 9.27
C GLU A 3 15.55 22.76 7.90
N LEU A 4 14.76 23.16 6.91
CA LEU A 4 15.27 23.48 5.57
C LEU A 4 16.06 24.79 5.61
N THR A 5 17.24 24.76 4.99
CA THR A 5 18.03 25.97 4.68
C THR A 5 17.24 26.90 3.76
N ILE A 6 17.68 28.16 3.66
CA ILE A 6 17.02 29.17 2.82
C ILE A 6 16.95 28.70 1.36
N GLU A 7 18.07 28.16 0.86
CA GLU A 7 18.23 27.66 -0.49
C GLU A 7 17.30 26.47 -0.75
N GLN A 8 17.18 25.55 0.21
CA GLN A 8 16.26 24.42 0.11
C GLN A 8 14.79 24.86 0.14
N ARG A 9 14.43 25.86 0.96
CA ARG A 9 13.06 26.42 0.95
C ARG A 9 12.71 27.03 -0.40
N GLN A 10 13.66 27.75 -1.01
CA GLN A 10 13.47 28.31 -2.35
C GLN A 10 13.33 27.21 -3.40
N ALA A 11 14.17 26.16 -3.34
CA ALA A 11 14.07 25.02 -4.24
C ALA A 11 12.72 24.32 -4.15
N VAL A 12 12.21 24.09 -2.92
CA VAL A 12 10.88 23.52 -2.68
C VAL A 12 9.77 24.42 -3.23
N ALA A 13 9.88 25.74 -3.10
CA ALA A 13 8.86 26.68 -3.55
C ALA A 13 8.84 26.86 -5.08
N GLN A 14 9.98 26.70 -5.75
CA GLN A 14 10.14 26.99 -7.18
C GLN A 14 9.95 25.76 -8.08
N GLN A 15 10.08 24.54 -7.57
CA GLN A 15 9.97 23.36 -8.41
C GLN A 15 8.53 22.98 -8.76
N ALA A 16 8.29 22.79 -10.06
CA ALA A 16 7.07 22.21 -10.61
C ALA A 16 7.06 20.67 -10.54
N GLU A 17 8.23 20.05 -10.39
CA GLU A 17 8.38 18.59 -10.34
C GLU A 17 8.07 18.08 -8.93
N SER A 18 7.00 17.30 -8.81
CA SER A 18 6.59 16.67 -7.56
C SER A 18 6.65 15.14 -7.73
N PRO A 19 7.34 14.40 -6.84
CA PRO A 19 8.02 14.87 -5.62
C PRO A 19 9.48 15.31 -5.83
N LEU A 20 9.93 16.31 -5.04
CA LEU A 20 11.32 16.81 -5.03
C LEU A 20 12.30 15.71 -4.63
N ARG A 21 13.45 15.65 -5.30
CA ARG A 21 14.55 14.74 -4.99
C ARG A 21 15.72 15.50 -4.38
N ALA A 22 16.30 14.94 -3.33
CA ALA A 22 17.51 15.46 -2.69
C ALA A 22 18.61 14.39 -2.79
N LEU A 23 19.76 14.75 -3.34
CA LEU A 23 20.93 13.89 -3.42
C LEU A 23 21.87 14.23 -2.27
N ASP A 24 22.25 13.24 -1.47
CA ASP A 24 23.38 13.33 -0.57
C ASP A 24 24.68 13.18 -1.39
N PRO A 25 25.54 14.21 -1.46
CA PRO A 25 26.75 14.16 -2.28
C PRO A 25 27.83 13.22 -1.73
N ASP A 26 27.80 12.90 -0.42
CA ASP A 26 28.83 12.05 0.20
C ASP A 26 28.52 10.57 -0.01
N THR A 27 27.24 10.20 0.08
CA THR A 27 26.79 8.80 -0.08
C THR A 27 26.19 8.50 -1.45
N PHE A 28 25.93 9.52 -2.26
CA PHE A 28 25.15 9.45 -3.50
C PHE A 28 23.74 8.87 -3.31
N THR A 29 23.22 8.86 -2.09
CA THR A 29 21.86 8.40 -1.78
C THR A 29 20.86 9.46 -2.21
N THR A 30 19.84 9.06 -2.98
CA THR A 30 18.75 9.96 -3.36
C THR A 30 17.55 9.78 -2.44
N TYR A 31 17.14 10.86 -1.79
CA TYR A 31 15.96 10.94 -0.97
C TYR A 31 14.83 11.62 -1.74
N ILE A 32 13.59 11.21 -1.46
CA ILE A 32 12.39 11.86 -2.00
C ILE A 32 11.74 12.65 -0.86
N LEU A 33 11.60 13.96 -1.05
CA LEU A 33 10.92 14.83 -0.10
C LEU A 33 9.43 14.86 -0.42
N VAL A 34 8.63 14.43 0.55
CA VAL A 34 7.17 14.53 0.52
C VAL A 34 6.68 15.33 1.72
N ARG A 35 5.52 15.97 1.56
CA ARG A 35 4.84 16.61 2.69
C ARG A 35 4.45 15.57 3.73
N GLU A 36 4.51 15.96 5.00
CA GLU A 36 4.19 15.07 6.13
C GLU A 36 2.78 14.50 6.02
N GLU A 37 1.79 15.30 5.61
CA GLU A 37 0.42 14.81 5.47
C GLU A 37 0.32 13.74 4.38
N LEU A 38 1.08 13.87 3.30
CA LEU A 38 1.12 12.88 2.22
C LEU A 38 1.80 11.59 2.68
N TYR A 39 2.94 11.70 3.35
CA TYR A 39 3.64 10.55 3.94
C TYR A 39 2.71 9.78 4.89
N ASN A 40 2.05 10.47 5.81
CA ASN A 40 1.14 9.85 6.77
C ASN A 40 -0.06 9.18 6.09
N ARG A 41 -0.60 9.77 5.01
CA ARG A 41 -1.67 9.13 4.21
C ARG A 41 -1.19 7.84 3.56
N ILE A 42 -0.02 7.85 2.94
CA ILE A 42 0.54 6.66 2.27
C ILE A 42 0.89 5.60 3.31
N ARG A 43 1.57 5.97 4.40
CA ARG A 43 1.88 5.07 5.51
C ARG A 43 0.63 4.41 6.06
N ASN A 44 -0.44 5.17 6.33
CA ASN A 44 -1.69 4.61 6.81
C ASN A 44 -2.37 3.66 5.81
N LEU A 45 -2.14 3.82 4.50
CA LEU A 45 -2.62 2.87 3.50
C LEU A 45 -1.78 1.60 3.52
N VAL A 46 -0.45 1.72 3.55
CA VAL A 46 0.47 0.58 3.59
C VAL A 46 0.31 -0.23 4.89
N ASP A 47 0.26 0.42 6.06
CA ASP A 47 0.06 -0.24 7.35
C ASP A 47 -1.31 -0.98 7.40
N LYS A 48 -2.32 -0.49 6.67
CA LYS A 48 -3.59 -1.22 6.49
C LYS A 48 -3.47 -2.40 5.54
N THR A 49 -2.63 -2.30 4.52
CA THR A 49 -2.32 -3.40 3.61
C THR A 49 -1.49 -4.49 4.28
N GLU A 50 -0.54 -4.16 5.15
CA GLU A 50 0.18 -5.16 5.95
C GLU A 50 -0.77 -5.87 6.94
N ASN A 51 -1.75 -5.16 7.51
CA ASN A 51 -2.84 -5.79 8.25
C ASN A 51 -3.71 -6.71 7.36
N LEU A 52 -3.90 -6.37 6.08
CA LEU A 52 -4.57 -7.25 5.12
C LEU A 52 -3.69 -8.46 4.75
N GLU A 53 -2.37 -8.34 4.69
CA GLU A 53 -1.46 -9.48 4.54
C GLU A 53 -1.50 -10.40 5.76
N PHE A 54 -1.63 -9.84 6.97
CA PHE A 54 -1.92 -10.62 8.18
C PHE A 54 -3.28 -11.33 8.12
N LEU A 55 -4.33 -10.66 7.61
CA LEU A 55 -5.64 -11.30 7.35
C LEU A 55 -5.55 -12.38 6.25
N ASN A 56 -4.75 -12.18 5.21
CA ASN A 56 -4.44 -13.18 4.19
C ASN A 56 -3.62 -14.35 4.77
N GLY A 57 -2.89 -14.13 5.86
CA GLY A 57 -2.20 -15.16 6.63
C GLY A 57 -3.14 -16.00 7.52
N MET A 58 -4.31 -15.47 7.90
CA MET A 58 -5.39 -16.20 8.60
C MET A 58 -6.34 -16.94 7.64
N HIS A 59 -6.13 -16.79 6.34
CA HIS A 59 -6.91 -17.46 5.31
C HIS A 59 -6.83 -19.00 5.36
N PRO A 60 -5.73 -19.66 5.77
CA PRO A 60 -5.67 -21.12 5.86
C PRO A 60 -6.66 -21.69 6.88
N GLU A 61 -6.69 -21.15 8.10
CA GLU A 61 -7.56 -21.65 9.17
C GLU A 61 -9.03 -21.33 8.88
N VAL A 62 -9.29 -20.17 8.28
CA VAL A 62 -10.63 -19.78 7.84
C VAL A 62 -11.10 -20.68 6.70
N MET A 63 -10.26 -20.99 5.70
CA MET A 63 -10.60 -21.93 4.63
C MET A 63 -10.76 -23.36 5.14
N GLU A 64 -10.00 -23.79 6.15
CA GLU A 64 -10.21 -25.10 6.78
C GLU A 64 -11.60 -25.22 7.43
N VAL A 65 -12.08 -24.16 8.10
CA VAL A 65 -13.44 -24.13 8.68
C VAL A 65 -14.50 -24.16 7.58
N PHE A 66 -14.35 -23.34 6.54
CA PHE A 66 -15.29 -23.33 5.41
C PHE A 66 -15.33 -24.68 4.67
N GLY A 67 -14.18 -25.31 4.47
CA GLY A 67 -14.09 -26.66 3.88
C GLY A 67 -14.80 -27.71 4.73
N ARG A 68 -14.66 -27.66 6.06
CA ARG A 68 -15.40 -28.54 7.00
C ARG A 68 -16.91 -28.32 6.95
N GLU A 69 -17.36 -27.12 6.63
CA GLU A 69 -18.78 -26.78 6.44
C GLU A 69 -19.30 -27.13 5.03
N GLY A 70 -18.48 -27.77 4.19
CA GLY A 70 -18.88 -28.26 2.86
C GLY A 70 -18.75 -27.23 1.74
N TRP A 71 -18.13 -26.08 1.99
CA TRP A 71 -17.90 -25.08 0.95
C TRP A 71 -16.85 -25.51 -0.09
N ASP A 72 -16.00 -26.50 0.23
CA ASP A 72 -15.07 -27.15 -0.70
C ASP A 72 -15.72 -28.27 -1.53
N ASP A 73 -17.02 -28.55 -1.35
CA ASP A 73 -17.74 -29.51 -2.18
C ASP A 73 -17.81 -28.99 -3.63
N PRO A 74 -17.39 -29.77 -4.64
CA PRO A 74 -17.53 -29.40 -6.05
C PRO A 74 -18.96 -29.00 -6.47
N ALA A 75 -19.99 -29.43 -5.74
CA ALA A 75 -21.37 -28.98 -5.95
C ALA A 75 -21.56 -27.47 -5.69
N MET A 76 -20.70 -26.86 -4.86
CA MET A 76 -20.72 -25.43 -4.55
C MET A 76 -20.12 -24.56 -5.67
N ASP A 77 -19.44 -25.16 -6.65
CA ASP A 77 -18.88 -24.42 -7.81
C ASP A 77 -19.96 -23.74 -8.66
N ILE A 78 -21.22 -24.15 -8.54
CA ILE A 78 -22.38 -23.50 -9.19
C ILE A 78 -22.47 -22.01 -8.81
N TYR A 79 -22.10 -21.64 -7.58
CA TYR A 79 -22.10 -20.25 -7.16
C TYR A 79 -21.05 -19.41 -7.89
N ASN A 80 -19.93 -20.02 -8.30
CA ASN A 80 -18.89 -19.34 -9.08
C ASN A 80 -19.37 -19.00 -10.50
N GLU A 81 -20.35 -19.72 -11.05
CA GLU A 81 -20.96 -19.43 -12.36
C GLU A 81 -21.99 -18.29 -12.28
N LEU A 82 -22.57 -18.07 -11.10
CA LEU A 82 -23.53 -17.02 -10.82
C LEU A 82 -22.87 -15.67 -10.46
N ASP A 83 -21.53 -15.62 -10.34
CA ASP A 83 -20.81 -14.39 -10.01
C ASP A 83 -20.97 -13.33 -11.12
N PRO A 84 -21.68 -12.22 -10.87
CA PRO A 84 -21.92 -11.19 -11.87
C PRO A 84 -20.64 -10.48 -12.33
N ARG A 85 -19.53 -10.60 -11.59
CA ARG A 85 -18.23 -10.00 -11.94
C ARG A 85 -17.50 -10.79 -13.04
N ARG A 86 -17.85 -12.05 -13.29
CA ARG A 86 -17.21 -12.87 -14.35
C ARG A 86 -17.68 -12.53 -15.76
N LYS A 87 -18.76 -11.76 -15.90
CA LYS A 87 -19.34 -11.36 -17.19
C LYS A 87 -18.92 -9.94 -17.63
N ALA A 88 -17.93 -9.35 -16.97
CA ALA A 88 -17.36 -8.04 -17.30
C ALA A 88 -16.00 -8.19 -18.01
#